data_AF-A0A2G4F6U5-F1
#
_entry.id   AF-A0A2G4F6U5-F1
#
_cell.length_a   1.000
_cell.length_b   1.000
_cell.length_c   1.000
_cell.angle_alpha   90.00
_cell.angle_beta   90.00
_cell.angle_gamma   90.00
#
_symmetry.space_group_name_H-M   'P 1'
#
loop_
_entity.id
_entity.type
_entity.pdbx_description
1 polymer ?
#
loop_
_entity_poly.entity_id
_entity_poly.type
_entity_poly.pdbx_seq_one_letter_code
_entity_poly.pdbx_strand_id
1 'polypeptide(L)' 'MLPIPTDSLAQRVLLNGLKGVGPVTVRRLRDAFGGDLSVALGAPADQLAKVEGVSRPVAAAIAAREFNWAAEMGRVR' A
#
# COMPACT_ATOMS: atom_id res chain seq x y z
N MET A 1 0.78 7.92 -12.24
CA MET A 1 0.75 7.36 -10.88
C MET A 1 -0.50 7.89 -10.19
N LEU A 2 -1.33 7.02 -9.59
CA LEU A 2 -2.52 7.47 -8.85
C LEU A 2 -2.10 8.31 -7.62
N PRO A 3 -2.93 9.25 -7.15
CA PRO A 3 -2.67 9.94 -5.89
C PRO A 3 -2.68 8.94 -4.72
N ILE A 4 -2.08 9.34 -3.60
CA ILE A 4 -2.18 8.58 -2.36
C ILE A 4 -3.63 8.70 -1.85
N PRO A 5 -4.37 7.59 -1.67
CA PRO A 5 -5.71 7.65 -1.12
C PRO A 5 -5.68 8.16 0.32
N THR A 6 -6.57 9.09 0.65
CA THR A 6 -6.69 9.67 2.00
C THR A 6 -7.66 8.91 2.89
N ASP A 7 -8.58 8.14 2.31
CA ASP A 7 -9.52 7.33 3.09
C ASP A 7 -8.94 5.94 3.40
N SER A 8 -9.18 5.47 4.62
CA SER A 8 -8.59 4.22 5.10
C SER A 8 -9.09 2.98 4.35
N LEU A 9 -10.26 3.05 3.71
CA LEU A 9 -10.79 1.92 2.93
C LEU A 9 -10.04 1.81 1.60
N ALA A 10 -9.89 2.88 0.84
CA ALA A 10 -9.14 2.90 -0.41
C ALA A 10 -7.65 2.58 -0.20
N GLN A 11 -7.06 3.00 0.92
CA GLN A 11 -5.71 2.58 1.31
C GLN A 11 -5.61 1.05 1.43
N ARG A 12 -6.59 0.42 2.10
CA ARG A 12 -6.65 -1.05 2.22
C ARG A 12 -6.95 -1.71 0.88
N VAL A 13 -7.85 -1.16 0.06
CA VAL A 13 -8.18 -1.68 -1.28
C VAL A 13 -6.94 -1.65 -2.19
N LEU A 14 -6.20 -0.54 -2.19
CA LEU A 14 -4.94 -0.43 -2.92
C LEU A 14 -3.96 -1.53 -2.51
N LEU A 15 -3.69 -1.67 -1.21
CA LEU A 15 -2.70 -2.62 -0.71
C LEU A 15 -3.16 -4.07 -0.92
N ASN A 16 -4.42 -4.40 -0.67
CA ASN A 16 -4.96 -5.74 -0.84
C ASN A 16 -5.03 -6.15 -2.32
N GLY A 17 -5.12 -5.19 -3.24
CA GLY A 17 -5.10 -5.45 -4.68
C GLY A 17 -3.71 -5.80 -5.22
N LEU A 18 -2.64 -5.55 -4.45
CA LEU A 18 -1.27 -5.88 -4.84
C LEU A 18 -0.94 -7.34 -4.54
N LYS A 19 -0.45 -8.06 -5.54
CA LYS A 19 0.01 -9.45 -5.37
C LYS A 19 1.17 -9.51 -4.37
N GLY A 20 1.07 -10.40 -3.39
CA GLY A 20 2.10 -10.56 -2.36
C GLY A 20 1.96 -9.59 -1.18
N VAL A 21 0.94 -8.72 -1.16
CA VAL A 21 0.58 -7.89 -0.02
C VAL A 21 -0.63 -8.49 0.68
N GLY A 22 -0.40 -9.14 1.81
CA GLY A 22 -1.47 -9.69 2.66
C GLY A 22 -1.79 -8.80 3.85
N PRO A 23 -2.85 -9.12 4.63
CA PRO A 23 -3.25 -8.35 5.81
C PRO A 23 -2.14 -8.15 6.85
N VAL A 24 -1.27 -9.16 7.02
CA VAL A 24 -0.11 -9.08 7.92
C VAL A 24 0.92 -8.07 7.41
N THR A 25 1.20 -8.07 6.11
CA THR A 25 2.08 -7.07 5.47
C THR A 25 1.53 -5.66 5.62
N VAL A 26 0.22 -5.47 5.43
CA VAL A 26 -0.46 -4.18 5.65
C VAL A 26 -0.33 -3.71 7.10
N ARG A 27 -0.51 -4.60 8.07
CA ARG A 27 -0.31 -4.28 9.50
C ARG A 27 1.12 -3.83 9.76
N ARG A 28 2.11 -4.59 9.29
CA ARG A 28 3.54 -4.28 9.48
C ARG A 28 3.94 -2.96 8.81
N LEU A 29 3.42 -2.68 7.62
CA LEU A 29 3.61 -1.39 6.96
C LEU A 29 3.04 -0.26 7.82
N ARG A 30 1.81 -0.39 8.29
CA ARG A 30 1.21 0.61 9.17
C ARG A 30 2.06 0.85 10.43
N ASP A 31 2.49 -0.22 11.09
CA ASP A 31 3.27 -0.14 12.32
C ASP A 31 4.66 0.49 12.07
N ALA A 32 5.32 0.14 10.96
CA ALA A 32 6.63 0.69 10.57
C ALA A 32 6.60 2.18 10.21
N PHE A 33 5.44 2.70 9.80
CA PHE A 33 5.24 4.10 9.42
C PHE A 33 4.36 4.85 10.43
N GLY A 34 4.48 4.52 11.72
CA GLY A 34 3.91 5.30 12.82
C GLY A 34 2.38 5.23 12.93
N GLY A 35 1.76 4.18 12.42
CA GLY A 35 0.31 4.03 12.45
C GLY A 35 -0.41 4.58 11.22
N ASP A 36 0.28 5.29 10.34
CA ASP A 36 -0.32 5.97 9.18
C ASP A 36 0.10 5.33 7.86
N LEU A 37 -0.86 4.66 7.21
CA LEU A 37 -0.63 4.06 5.89
C LEU A 37 -0.42 5.10 4.79
N SER A 38 -0.91 6.34 4.94
CA SER A 38 -0.67 7.41 3.98
C SER A 38 0.82 7.74 3.88
N VAL A 39 1.52 7.72 5.02
CA VAL A 39 2.97 7.92 5.09
C VAL A 39 3.69 6.75 4.40
N ALA A 40 3.28 5.51 4.68
CA ALA A 40 3.85 4.33 4.02
C ALA A 40 3.68 4.41 2.48
N LEU A 41 2.48 4.76 1.99
CA LEU A 41 2.18 4.87 0.56
C LEU A 41 2.92 6.00 -0.16
N GLY A 42 3.43 6.98 0.60
CA GLY A 42 4.30 8.05 0.10
C GLY A 42 5.81 7.74 0.22
N ALA A 43 6.18 6.65 0.89
CA ALA A 43 7.58 6.32 1.13
C ALA A 43 8.27 5.77 -0.14
N PRO A 44 9.58 6.03 -0.32
CA PRO A 44 10.37 5.40 -1.38
C PRO A 44 10.39 3.87 -1.25
N ALA A 45 10.49 3.17 -2.38
CA ALA A 45 10.56 1.70 -2.43
C ALA A 45 11.68 1.13 -1.53
N ASP A 46 12.84 1.78 -1.45
CA ASP A 46 13.94 1.32 -0.59
C ASP A 46 13.63 1.41 0.90
N GLN A 47 12.75 2.32 1.33
CA GLN A 47 12.28 2.37 2.72
C GLN A 47 11.23 1.29 2.97
N LEU A 48 10.32 1.10 2.02
CA LEU A 48 9.29 0.05 2.09
C LEU A 48 9.90 -1.36 2.17
N ALA A 49 10.97 -1.61 1.42
CA ALA A 49 11.68 -2.90 1.42
C ALA A 49 12.39 -3.24 2.74
N LYS A 50 12.47 -2.30 3.69
CA LYS A 50 12.97 -2.57 5.05
C LYS A 50 11.92 -3.20 5.96
N VAL A 51 10.65 -3.18 5.56
CA VAL A 51 9.56 -3.77 6.34
C VAL A 51 9.56 -5.28 6.17
N GLU A 52 9.48 -6.00 7.30
CA GLU A 52 9.54 -7.46 7.32
C GLU A 52 8.43 -8.10 6.45
N GLY A 53 8.82 -8.93 5.48
CA GLY A 53 7.90 -9.57 4.55
C GLY A 53 7.53 -8.72 3.33
N VAL A 54 8.14 -7.54 3.17
CA VAL A 54 8.05 -6.73 1.94
C VAL A 54 9.29 -6.99 1.09
N SER A 55 9.12 -7.75 0.00
CA SER A 55 10.19 -7.95 -0.98
C SER A 55 10.41 -6.70 -1.84
N ARG A 56 11.56 -6.57 -2.49
CA ARG A 56 11.86 -5.42 -3.38
C ARG A 56 10.80 -5.22 -4.50
N PRO A 57 10.31 -6.27 -5.19
CA PRO A 57 9.24 -6.10 -6.17
C PRO A 57 7.94 -5.59 -5.55
N VAL A 58 7.57 -6.08 -4.37
CA VAL A 58 6.37 -5.62 -3.65
C VAL A 58 6.53 -4.16 -3.23
N ALA A 59 7.70 -3.78 -2.73
CA ALA A 59 8.01 -2.40 -2.36
C ALA A 59 7.88 -1.44 -3.55
N ALA A 60 8.38 -1.83 -4.72
CA ALA A 60 8.24 -1.07 -5.95
C ALA A 60 6.77 -0.90 -6.36
N ALA A 61 5.99 -1.98 -6.32
CA ALA A 61 4.57 -1.95 -6.66
C ALA A 61 3.74 -1.06 -5.71
N ILE A 62 4.08 -1.05 -4.41
CA ILE A 62 3.46 -0.16 -3.41
C ILE A 62 3.82 1.30 -3.71
N ALA A 63 5.12 1.61 -3.92
CA ALA A 63 5.58 2.97 -4.18
C ALA A 63 4.98 3.55 -5.47
N ALA A 64 4.88 2.73 -6.52
CA ALA A 64 4.27 3.09 -7.79
C ALA A 64 2.73 3.05 -7.77
N ARG A 65 2.14 2.50 -6.70
CA ARG A 65 0.69 2.32 -6.52
C ARG A 65 0.08 1.59 -7.71
N GLU A 66 0.64 0.42 -8.03
CA GLU A 66 0.32 -0.43 -9.20
C GLU A 66 -1.02 -1.18 -9.07
N PHE A 67 -2.01 -0.57 -8.42
CA PHE A 67 -3.37 -1.08 -8.38
C PHE A 67 -4.34 0.09 -8.51
N ASN A 68 -5.33 -0.05 -9.41
CA ASN A 68 -6.31 0.99 -9.67
C ASN A 68 -7.41 1.02 -8.60
N TRP A 69 -7.04 1.46 -7.40
CA TRP A 69 -7.92 1.55 -6.25
C TRP A 69 -9.13 2.46 -6.50
N ALA A 70 -8.97 3.51 -7.30
CA ALA A 70 -10.06 4.44 -7.61
C ALA A 70 -11.15 3.77 -8.45
N ALA A 71 -10.76 2.99 -9.47
CA ALA A 71 -11.71 2.21 -10.25
C ALA A 71 -12.37 1.10 -9.41
N GLU A 72 -11.60 0.43 -8.55
CA GLU A 72 -12.13 -0.63 -7.70
C GLU A 72 -13.14 -0.10 -6.67
N MET A 73 -12.85 1.04 -6.04
CA MET A 73 -13.80 1.74 -5.16
C MET A 73 -15.12 2.11 -5.89
N GLY A 74 -15.06 2.36 -7.19
CA GLY A 74 -16.24 2.64 -8.01
C GLY A 74 -17.13 1.41 -8.28
N ARG A 75 -16.63 0.19 -8.11
CA ARG A 75 -17.39 -1.07 -8.31
C ARG A 75 -18.19 -1.51 -7.08
N VAL A 76 -17.81 -1.02 -5.90
CA VAL A 76 -18.42 -1.38 -4.61
C VAL A 76 -19.62 -0.45 -4.29
N ARG A 77 -19.98 0.44 -5.21
CA ARG A 77 -21.14 1.34 -5.09
C ARG A 77 -22.42 0.73 -5.62
#